data_AF-A0A2M7KNI8-F1
#
_entry.id   AF-A0A2M7KNI8-F1
#
_cell.length_a   1.000
_cell.length_b   1.000
_cell.length_c   1.000
_cell.angle_alpha   90.00
_cell.angle_beta   90.00
_cell.angle_gamma   90.00
#
_symmetry.space_group_name_H-M   'P 1'
#
loop_
_entity.id
_entity.type
_entity.pdbx_description
1 polymer ?
#
loop_
_entity_poly.entity_id
_entity_poly.type
_entity_poly.pdbx_seq_one_letter_code
_entity_poly.pdbx_strand_id
1 'polypeptide(L)'
;MQYFVGTGAEGAPLWTAAEGEAVTLFQHNVVGELSVAYCEPLGRYLLLYNSTRPRGIAMRSAKQPWGPWSEATVVFGPGRDAGYGHFMHAPGAEDAVSDPGREQEWGGEYGPYLIPRFFTGDQATTTIFYTMSTWNPYQVVLMRTDLRLPPTAGQTP
;
A
#
# COMPACT_ATOMS: atom_id res chain seq x y z
N MET A 1 19.09 -13.77 -13.54
CA MET A 1 17.97 -12.88 -13.15
C MET A 1 17.19 -12.53 -14.40
N GLN A 2 15.89 -12.34 -14.31
CA GLN A 2 15.05 -11.94 -15.45
C GLN A 2 14.16 -10.76 -15.07
N TYR A 3 13.81 -9.92 -16.04
CA TYR A 3 13.02 -8.70 -15.87
C TYR A 3 11.77 -8.74 -16.75
N PHE A 4 10.66 -8.24 -16.22
CA PHE A 4 9.38 -8.23 -16.92
C PHE A 4 9.39 -7.21 -18.06
N VAL A 5 9.01 -7.63 -19.27
CA VAL A 5 8.99 -6.77 -20.48
C VAL A 5 7.60 -6.61 -21.08
N GLY A 6 6.56 -7.07 -20.37
CA GLY A 6 5.16 -6.98 -20.80
C GLY A 6 4.51 -8.34 -20.89
N THR A 7 3.31 -8.37 -21.46
CA THR A 7 2.54 -9.61 -21.66
C THR A 7 2.43 -9.95 -23.13
N GLY A 8 2.63 -11.22 -23.46
CA GLY A 8 2.40 -11.78 -24.79
C GLY A 8 0.94 -12.17 -25.02
N ALA A 9 0.72 -13.10 -25.93
CA ALA A 9 -0.60 -13.68 -26.18
C ALA A 9 -1.22 -14.22 -24.87
N GLU A 10 -2.53 -14.04 -24.73
CA GLU A 10 -3.32 -14.54 -23.59
C GLU A 10 -2.89 -14.00 -22.20
N GLY A 11 -2.06 -12.95 -22.14
CA GLY A 11 -1.64 -12.32 -20.88
C GLY A 11 -0.45 -13.00 -20.20
N ALA A 12 0.24 -13.92 -20.89
CA ALA A 12 1.44 -14.59 -20.37
C ALA A 12 2.60 -13.58 -20.20
N PRO A 13 3.34 -13.61 -19.08
CA PRO A 13 4.42 -12.65 -18.83
C PRO A 13 5.62 -12.97 -19.71
N LEU A 14 6.20 -11.93 -20.29
CA LEU A 14 7.44 -11.98 -21.05
C LEU A 14 8.59 -11.50 -20.16
N TRP A 15 9.73 -12.16 -20.32
CA TRP A 15 10.91 -11.98 -19.48
C TRP A 15 12.16 -11.82 -20.33
N THR A 16 13.04 -10.90 -19.94
CA THR A 16 14.36 -10.67 -20.56
C THR A 16 15.48 -10.81 -19.53
N ALA A 17 16.70 -11.06 -19.98
CA ALA A 17 17.89 -10.95 -19.12
C ALA A 17 18.44 -9.51 -19.08
N ALA A 18 18.01 -8.63 -20.00
CA ALA A 18 18.47 -7.26 -20.12
C ALA A 18 17.62 -6.28 -19.30
N GLU A 19 18.16 -5.76 -18.20
CA GLU A 19 17.44 -4.85 -17.29
C GLU A 19 16.88 -3.60 -18.00
N GLY A 20 17.63 -3.04 -18.95
CA GLY A 20 17.22 -1.82 -19.67
C GLY A 20 16.00 -1.99 -20.57
N GLU A 21 15.54 -3.22 -20.82
CA GLU A 21 14.32 -3.52 -21.56
C GLU A 21 13.10 -3.69 -20.64
N ALA A 22 13.29 -3.64 -19.31
CA ALA A 22 12.21 -3.80 -18.35
C ALA A 22 11.15 -2.71 -18.50
N VAL A 23 9.89 -3.08 -18.33
CA VAL A 23 8.76 -2.15 -18.39
C VAL A 23 8.11 -1.98 -17.02
N THR A 24 7.51 -0.81 -16.79
CA THR A 24 6.76 -0.54 -15.56
C THR A 24 5.52 -1.43 -15.47
N LEU A 25 5.23 -1.97 -14.29
CA LEU A 25 3.98 -2.71 -14.02
C LEU A 25 2.73 -1.82 -14.01
N PHE A 26 2.90 -0.54 -13.69
CA PHE A 26 1.88 0.52 -13.69
C PHE A 26 2.56 1.88 -13.64
N GLN A 27 1.81 2.93 -13.99
CA GLN A 27 2.27 4.31 -13.90
C GLN A 27 1.78 4.94 -12.58
N HIS A 28 2.69 5.62 -11.88
CA HIS A 28 2.37 6.44 -10.70
C HIS A 28 3.50 7.44 -10.45
N ASN A 29 3.16 8.66 -10.02
CA ASN A 29 4.14 9.75 -9.89
C ASN A 29 5.20 9.49 -8.82
N VAL A 30 4.81 8.83 -7.73
CA VAL A 30 5.70 8.55 -6.59
C VAL A 30 5.39 7.15 -6.08
N VAL A 31 6.40 6.28 -6.07
CA VAL A 31 6.33 4.95 -5.48
C VAL A 31 7.54 4.82 -4.55
N GLY A 32 7.27 4.82 -3.25
CA GLY A 32 8.24 4.45 -2.21
C GLY A 32 8.11 2.97 -1.88
N GLU A 33 8.87 2.55 -0.86
CA GLU A 33 8.94 1.20 -0.30
C GLU A 33 7.64 0.41 -0.51
N LEU A 34 7.74 -0.77 -1.13
CA LEU A 34 6.59 -1.54 -1.53
C LEU A 34 6.60 -2.96 -0.97
N SER A 35 5.42 -3.54 -0.85
CA SER A 35 5.25 -4.98 -0.61
C SER A 35 4.11 -5.53 -1.46
N VAL A 36 4.25 -6.81 -1.83
CA VAL A 36 3.24 -7.55 -2.59
C VAL A 36 2.97 -8.86 -1.88
N ALA A 37 1.69 -9.21 -1.73
CA ALA A 37 1.29 -10.52 -1.23
C ALA A 37 0.00 -11.00 -1.91
N TYR A 38 -0.15 -12.31 -2.04
CA TYR A 38 -1.43 -12.89 -2.45
C TYR A 38 -2.42 -12.85 -1.29
N CYS A 39 -3.64 -12.40 -1.56
CA CYS A 39 -4.75 -12.36 -0.63
C CYS A 39 -5.77 -13.43 -1.03
N GLU A 40 -5.76 -14.55 -0.32
CA GLU A 40 -6.66 -15.67 -0.57
C GLU A 40 -8.15 -15.29 -0.51
N PRO A 41 -8.63 -14.51 0.49
CA PRO A 41 -10.02 -14.06 0.54
C PRO A 41 -10.51 -13.35 -0.74
N LEU A 42 -9.65 -12.53 -1.34
CA LEU A 42 -9.98 -11.78 -2.55
C LEU A 42 -9.63 -12.53 -3.85
N GLY A 43 -8.83 -13.60 -3.76
CA GLY A 43 -8.27 -14.29 -4.93
C GLY A 43 -7.36 -13.39 -5.79
N ARG A 44 -6.64 -12.45 -5.16
CA ARG A 44 -5.88 -11.39 -5.84
C ARG A 44 -4.58 -11.08 -5.12
N TYR A 45 -3.58 -10.63 -5.88
CA TYR A 45 -2.41 -9.96 -5.32
C TYR A 45 -2.79 -8.57 -4.85
N LEU A 46 -2.30 -8.19 -3.67
CA LEU A 46 -2.34 -6.84 -3.15
C LEU A 46 -0.93 -6.27 -3.15
N LEU A 47 -0.80 -5.03 -3.59
CA LEU A 47 0.45 -4.27 -3.58
C LEU A 47 0.23 -3.02 -2.72
N LEU A 48 1.00 -2.86 -1.64
CA LEU A 48 1.04 -1.63 -0.84
C LEU A 48 2.34 -0.88 -1.09
N TYR A 49 2.27 0.45 -1.07
CA TYR A 49 3.42 1.34 -1.19
C TYR A 49 3.13 2.71 -0.60
N ASN A 50 4.14 3.40 -0.06
CA ASN A 50 4.00 4.80 0.32
C ASN A 50 4.15 5.73 -0.88
N SER A 51 3.43 6.85 -0.83
CA SER A 51 3.46 7.88 -1.86
C SER A 51 3.28 9.25 -1.20
N THR A 52 3.87 10.28 -1.82
CA THR A 52 3.59 11.68 -1.47
C THR A 52 2.55 12.32 -2.39
N ARG A 53 2.19 11.68 -3.51
CA ARG A 53 1.24 12.19 -4.52
C ARG A 53 0.38 11.06 -5.12
N PRO A 54 -0.80 10.73 -4.54
CA PRO A 54 -1.35 11.30 -3.30
C PRO A 54 -0.55 10.84 -2.06
N ARG A 55 -0.63 11.62 -0.97
CA ARG A 55 0.00 11.29 0.32
C ARG A 55 -0.70 10.09 0.96
N GLY A 56 0.06 9.10 1.42
CA GLY A 56 -0.45 7.96 2.17
C GLY A 56 0.20 6.63 1.80
N ILE A 57 -0.38 5.55 2.34
CA ILE A 57 -0.20 4.19 1.84
C ILE A 57 -1.23 3.94 0.76
N ALA A 58 -0.76 3.74 -0.46
CA ALA A 58 -1.56 3.37 -1.61
C ALA A 58 -1.62 1.84 -1.76
N MET A 59 -2.76 1.35 -2.22
CA MET A 59 -3.02 -0.03 -2.54
C MET A 59 -3.37 -0.18 -4.02
N ARG A 60 -2.86 -1.24 -4.65
CA ARG A 60 -3.35 -1.76 -5.93
C ARG A 60 -3.67 -3.24 -5.80
N SER A 61 -4.49 -3.76 -6.70
CA SER A 61 -4.79 -5.20 -6.76
C SER A 61 -4.74 -5.75 -8.18
N ALA A 62 -4.30 -7.00 -8.33
CA ALA A 62 -4.21 -7.68 -9.61
C ALA A 62 -4.54 -9.18 -9.48
N LYS A 63 -4.98 -9.81 -10.57
CA LYS A 63 -5.14 -11.27 -10.60
C LYS A 63 -3.81 -12.01 -10.73
N GLN A 64 -2.84 -11.40 -11.41
CA GLN A 64 -1.49 -11.93 -11.61
C GLN A 64 -0.46 -10.99 -10.96
N PRO A 65 0.72 -11.48 -10.55
CA PRO A 65 1.73 -10.63 -9.92
C PRO A 65 2.36 -9.62 -10.88
N TRP A 66 2.22 -9.80 -12.20
CA TRP A 66 2.61 -8.83 -13.23
C TRP A 66 1.45 -7.94 -13.71
N GLY A 67 0.26 -8.03 -13.11
CA GLY A 67 -0.87 -7.19 -13.47
C GLY A 67 -1.88 -7.82 -14.45
N PRO A 68 -2.74 -7.02 -15.11
CA PRO A 68 -2.83 -5.57 -14.96
C PRO A 68 -3.21 -5.18 -13.52
N TRP A 69 -2.50 -4.19 -12.99
CA TRP A 69 -2.78 -3.65 -11.65
C TRP A 69 -3.92 -2.64 -11.73
N SER A 70 -4.81 -2.65 -10.73
CA SER A 70 -5.86 -1.64 -10.60
C SER A 70 -5.28 -0.22 -10.45
N GLU A 71 -6.14 0.79 -10.60
CA GLU A 71 -5.87 2.12 -10.09
C GLU A 71 -5.52 2.09 -8.59
N ALA A 72 -4.78 3.11 -8.15
CA ALA A 72 -4.34 3.24 -6.78
C ALA A 72 -5.47 3.78 -5.88
N THR A 73 -5.65 3.15 -4.72
CA THR A 73 -6.54 3.65 -3.66
C THR A 73 -5.74 3.86 -2.38
N VAL A 74 -5.91 5.00 -1.70
CA VAL A 74 -5.19 5.30 -0.44
C VAL A 74 -5.87 4.58 0.72
N VAL A 75 -5.24 3.53 1.24
CA VAL A 75 -5.72 2.72 2.39
C VAL A 75 -5.34 3.30 3.74
N PHE A 76 -4.32 4.15 3.80
CA PHE A 76 -4.01 4.96 4.97
C PHE A 76 -3.53 6.35 4.56
N GLY A 77 -4.10 7.40 5.15
CA GLY A 77 -3.64 8.78 5.01
C GLY A 77 -3.45 9.40 6.39
N PRO A 78 -2.28 9.95 6.73
CA PRO A 78 -1.95 10.33 8.12
C PRO A 78 -2.86 11.41 8.70
N GLY A 79 -3.39 12.32 7.88
CA GLY A 79 -4.39 13.30 8.33
C GLY A 79 -5.82 12.76 8.37
N ARG A 80 -6.20 11.91 7.40
CA ARG A 80 -7.56 11.35 7.29
C ARG A 80 -7.85 10.33 8.38
N ASP A 81 -6.87 9.48 8.68
CA ASP A 81 -7.02 8.31 9.53
C ASP A 81 -6.37 8.50 10.92
N ALA A 82 -6.26 9.76 11.36
CA ALA A 82 -5.76 10.14 12.69
C ALA A 82 -4.37 9.56 13.01
N GLY A 83 -3.44 9.59 12.04
CA GLY A 83 -2.04 9.27 12.28
C GLY A 83 -1.32 10.40 13.02
N TYR A 84 -1.46 11.62 12.51
CA TYR A 84 -0.87 12.80 13.13
C TYR A 84 -1.49 13.10 14.50
N GLY A 85 -0.64 13.41 15.48
CA GLY A 85 -1.02 13.68 16.86
C GLY A 85 -1.27 12.43 17.70
N HIS A 86 -1.27 11.23 17.10
CA HIS A 86 -1.53 9.96 17.80
C HIS A 86 -0.32 9.05 17.83
N PHE A 87 0.23 8.72 16.66
CA PHE A 87 1.43 7.89 16.54
C PHE A 87 2.42 8.43 15.49
N MET A 88 2.09 9.57 14.89
CA MET A 88 2.95 10.34 13.99
C MET A 88 2.95 11.79 14.45
N HIS A 89 4.11 12.43 14.43
CA HIS A 89 4.24 13.81 14.84
C HIS A 89 3.76 14.79 13.76
N ALA A 90 3.11 15.87 14.19
CA ALA A 90 2.86 17.05 13.36
C ALA A 90 3.41 18.31 14.06
N PRO A 91 4.28 19.12 13.42
CA PRO A 91 4.80 20.34 14.02
C PRO A 91 3.69 21.29 14.45
N GLY A 92 3.79 21.78 15.68
CA GLY A 92 2.80 22.67 16.28
C GLY A 92 1.53 21.98 16.80
N ALA A 93 1.42 20.66 16.68
CA ALA A 93 0.40 19.91 17.40
C ALA A 93 0.80 19.78 18.88
N GLU A 94 -0.20 19.80 19.78
CA GLU A 94 -0.02 19.45 21.19
C GLU A 94 0.08 17.92 21.34
N ASP A 95 1.07 17.32 20.70
CA ASP A 95 1.35 15.89 20.75
C ASP A 95 2.65 15.59 21.50
N ALA A 96 2.78 14.36 22.01
CA ALA A 96 3.95 13.88 22.72
C ALA A 96 4.69 12.79 21.93
N VAL A 97 4.56 12.81 20.60
CA VAL A 97 4.99 11.69 19.73
C VAL A 97 6.11 12.08 18.77
N SER A 98 6.87 13.13 19.04
CA SER A 98 8.13 13.39 18.32
C SER A 98 9.30 12.61 18.91
N ASP A 99 10.27 12.28 18.06
CA ASP A 99 11.61 11.93 18.52
C ASP A 99 12.29 13.16 19.15
N PRO A 100 13.11 12.99 20.20
CA PRO A 100 13.83 14.10 20.82
C PRO A 100 14.64 14.92 19.82
N GLY A 101 14.42 16.25 19.80
CA GLY A 101 15.08 17.17 18.89
C GLY A 101 14.44 17.28 17.50
N ARG A 102 13.29 16.64 17.28
CA ARG A 102 12.55 16.63 16.00
C ARG A 102 11.14 17.18 16.15
N GLU A 103 10.88 18.00 17.17
CA GLU A 103 9.57 18.60 17.50
C GLU A 103 9.07 19.62 16.44
N GLN A 104 9.89 19.93 15.45
CA GLN A 104 9.56 20.83 14.33
C GLN A 104 9.53 20.09 12.97
N GLU A 105 9.71 18.77 12.97
CA GLU A 105 9.75 17.96 11.75
C GLU A 105 8.46 17.14 11.57
N TRP A 106 7.88 17.16 10.37
CA TRP A 106 6.73 16.31 10.07
C TRP A 106 7.06 14.82 10.19
N GLY A 107 6.15 14.07 10.79
CA GLY A 107 6.11 12.62 10.67
C GLY A 107 5.75 12.17 9.25
N GLY A 108 5.93 10.88 9.00
CA GLY A 108 5.57 10.32 7.71
C GLY A 108 5.49 8.81 7.67
N GLU A 109 4.53 8.31 6.93
CA GLU A 109 4.29 6.89 6.70
C GLU A 109 5.17 6.36 5.56
N TYR A 110 5.82 5.23 5.79
CA TYR A 110 6.60 4.50 4.79
C TYR A 110 6.73 3.02 5.12
N GLY A 111 7.19 2.22 4.16
CA GLY A 111 7.44 0.78 4.36
C GLY A 111 6.21 -0.04 4.78
N PRO A 112 5.10 -0.03 4.01
CA PRO A 112 3.93 -0.87 4.30
C PRO A 112 4.18 -2.34 3.92
N TYR A 113 4.60 -3.18 4.87
CA TYR A 113 4.91 -4.59 4.60
C TYR A 113 3.78 -5.53 5.01
N LEU A 114 3.12 -6.13 4.02
CA LEU A 114 1.98 -7.06 4.15
C LEU A 114 2.32 -8.33 4.95
N ILE A 115 1.39 -8.77 5.81
CA ILE A 115 1.49 -10.02 6.59
C ILE A 115 0.34 -10.96 6.20
N PRO A 116 0.43 -11.66 5.04
CA PRO A 116 -0.71 -12.36 4.44
C PRO A 116 -1.30 -13.49 5.28
N ARG A 117 -0.50 -14.13 6.15
CA ARG A 117 -0.96 -15.20 7.05
C ARG A 117 -2.08 -14.79 8.02
N PHE A 118 -2.33 -13.48 8.17
CA PHE A 118 -3.40 -12.95 9.03
C PHE A 118 -4.56 -12.36 8.24
N PHE A 119 -4.55 -12.44 6.91
CA PHE A 119 -5.69 -11.94 6.12
C PHE A 119 -6.90 -12.82 6.36
N THR A 120 -8.06 -12.19 6.58
CA THR A 120 -9.32 -12.86 6.87
C THR A 120 -10.46 -12.20 6.12
N GLY A 121 -11.59 -12.90 6.01
CA GLY A 121 -12.80 -12.40 5.35
C GLY A 121 -13.06 -13.09 4.02
N ASP A 122 -13.72 -12.37 3.12
CA ASP A 122 -14.17 -12.85 1.82
C ASP A 122 -14.10 -11.75 0.75
N GLN A 123 -14.69 -12.00 -0.43
CA GLN A 123 -14.71 -11.05 -1.53
C GLN A 123 -15.47 -9.75 -1.20
N ALA A 124 -16.44 -9.75 -0.29
CA ALA A 124 -17.19 -8.56 0.08
C ALA A 124 -16.46 -7.72 1.13
N THR A 125 -15.94 -8.37 2.17
CA THR A 125 -15.19 -7.71 3.25
C THR A 125 -13.95 -8.52 3.59
N THR A 126 -12.76 -7.93 3.40
CA THR A 126 -11.47 -8.54 3.72
C THR A 126 -10.71 -7.66 4.71
N THR A 127 -10.21 -8.24 5.80
CA THR A 127 -9.28 -7.57 6.71
C THR A 127 -7.84 -7.89 6.30
N ILE A 128 -7.00 -6.86 6.15
CA ILE A 128 -5.57 -7.01 5.91
C ILE A 128 -4.75 -6.49 7.09
N PHE A 129 -3.57 -7.08 7.28
CA PHE A 129 -2.58 -6.68 8.28
C PHE A 129 -1.23 -6.40 7.64
N TYR A 130 -0.58 -5.33 8.06
CA TYR A 130 0.75 -4.95 7.57
C TYR A 130 1.51 -4.19 8.64
N THR A 131 2.84 -4.22 8.59
CA THR A 131 3.62 -3.24 9.35
C THR A 131 3.74 -1.96 8.54
N MET A 132 3.86 -0.82 9.22
CA MET A 132 4.14 0.47 8.60
C MET A 132 5.12 1.22 9.50
N SER A 133 6.14 1.82 8.90
CA SER A 133 7.11 2.63 9.63
C SER A 133 6.68 4.10 9.66
N THR A 134 7.06 4.80 10.72
CA THR A 134 6.86 6.24 10.89
C THR A 134 8.20 6.96 10.89
N TRP A 135 8.24 8.15 10.29
CA TRP A 135 9.47 8.94 10.17
C TRP A 135 9.75 9.74 11.44
N ASN A 136 8.72 10.25 12.09
CA ASN A 136 8.79 10.98 13.34
C ASN A 136 7.51 10.66 14.14
N PRO A 137 7.59 9.88 15.23
CA PRO A 137 8.81 9.30 15.77
C PRO A 137 9.28 8.13 14.88
N TYR A 138 10.55 7.75 14.93
CA TYR A 138 11.05 6.64 14.13
C TYR A 138 10.65 5.29 14.74
N GLN A 139 9.53 4.73 14.32
CA GLN A 139 8.93 3.52 14.90
C GLN A 139 8.29 2.62 13.82
N VAL A 140 7.87 1.43 14.23
CA VAL A 140 7.08 0.49 13.40
C VAL A 140 5.76 0.20 14.10
N VAL A 141 4.67 0.34 13.36
CA VAL A 141 3.29 0.16 13.83
C VAL A 141 2.65 -1.02 13.11
N LEU A 142 1.91 -1.86 13.85
CA LEU A 142 1.06 -2.88 13.25
C LEU A 142 -0.26 -2.25 12.81
N MET A 143 -0.54 -2.31 11.52
CA MET A 143 -1.72 -1.73 10.89
C MET A 143 -2.75 -2.82 10.56
N ARG A 144 -4.02 -2.46 10.72
CA ARG A 144 -5.18 -3.24 10.27
C ARG A 144 -6.02 -2.35 9.35
N THR A 145 -6.40 -2.87 8.19
CA THR A 145 -7.33 -2.19 7.27
C THR A 145 -8.42 -3.15 6.84
N ASP A 146 -9.67 -2.70 6.94
CA ASP A 146 -10.82 -3.42 6.41
C ASP A 146 -11.10 -2.93 4.98
N LEU A 147 -10.89 -3.80 4.00
CA LEU A 147 -11.21 -3.58 2.60
C LEU A 147 -12.66 -3.97 2.36
N ARG A 148 -13.42 -3.08 1.72
CA ARG A 148 -14.80 -3.33 1.31
C ARG A 148 -14.92 -3.07 -0.18
N LEU A 149 -15.55 -4.00 -0.89
CA LEU A 149 -16.02 -3.67 -2.23
C LEU A 149 -17.13 -2.61 -2.10
N PRO A 150 -17.12 -1.57 -2.95
CA PRO A 150 -18.31 -0.75 -3.09
C PRO A 150 -19.48 -1.65 -3.52
N PRO A 151 -20.69 -1.46 -2.99
CA PRO A 151 -21.83 -2.25 -3.39
C PRO A 151 -22.02 -2.16 -4.91
N THR A 152 -22.22 -3.31 -5.55
CA THR A 152 -22.53 -3.36 -6.97
C THR A 152 -23.77 -2.51 -7.22
N ALA A 153 -23.73 -1.60 -8.19
CA ALA A 153 -24.87 -0.76 -8.54
C ALA A 153 -26.10 -1.67 -8.80
N GLY A 154 -27.10 -1.61 -7.90
CA GLY A 154 -28.31 -2.43 -8.00
C GLY A 154 -28.80 -3.11 -6.72
N GLN A 155 -28.09 -3.01 -5.59
CA GLN A 155 -28.58 -3.48 -4.30
C GLN A 155 -28.59 -2.35 -3.27
N THR A 156 -29.77 -1.77 -3.05
CA THR A 156 -30.08 -0.87 -1.91
C THR A 156 -30.43 -1.74 -0.69
N PRO A 157 -30.26 -1.24 0.57
CA PRO A 157 -30.45 -2.04 1.78
C PRO A 157 -31.87 -2.60 1.94
#